data_AF-A0A9N7YX07-F1
#
_entry.id   AF-A0A9N7YX07-F1
#
_cell.length_a   1.000
_cell.length_b   1.000
_cell.length_c   1.000
_cell.angle_alpha   90.00
_cell.angle_beta   90.00
_cell.angle_gamma   90.00
#
_symmetry.space_group_name_H-M   'P 1'
#
loop_
_entity.id
_entity.type
_entity.pdbx_description
1 polymer ?
#
loop_
_entity_poly.entity_id
_entity_poly.type
_entity_poly.pdbx_seq_one_letter_code
_entity_poly.pdbx_strand_id
1 'polypeptide(L)'
;MIKISRCLKPGGRFVSVTFAQPLFRKRLYARAEYNWSIKQYSYGEGFEYFVYVMTKGEQLSPQDADLEKKLIEEMKSEPGRTPATQQEDNEDFLSNIDL
;
A
#
# COMPACT_ATOMS: atom_id res chain seq x y z
N MET A 1 -6.83 3.60 -6.91
CA MET A 1 -6.21 4.93 -7.09
C MET A 1 -6.44 5.55 -8.49
N ILE A 2 -7.18 4.87 -9.37
CA ILE A 2 -7.37 5.28 -10.77
C ILE A 2 -8.00 6.68 -10.98
N LYS A 3 -8.93 7.10 -10.10
CA LYS A 3 -9.51 8.45 -10.18
C LYS A 3 -8.46 9.53 -9.97
N ILE A 4 -7.59 9.33 -8.97
CA ILE A 4 -6.51 10.27 -8.64
C ILE A 4 -5.49 10.34 -9.79
N SER A 5 -5.04 9.18 -10.28
CA SER A 5 -4.02 9.13 -11.34
C SER A 5 -4.51 9.72 -12.68
N ARG A 6 -5.82 9.79 -12.92
CA ARG A 6 -6.44 10.45 -14.08
C ARG A 6 -6.55 11.96 -13.93
N CYS A 7 -6.69 12.47 -12.71
CA CYS A 7 -6.77 13.92 -12.45
C CYS A 7 -5.40 14.61 -12.50
N LEU A 8 -4.30 13.87 -12.35
CA LEU A 8 -2.96 14.43 -12.40
C LEU A 8 -2.48 14.65 -13.84
N LYS A 9 -1.93 15.84 -14.11
CA LYS A 9 -1.13 16.11 -15.31
C LYS A 9 0.24 15.41 -15.20
N PRO A 10 0.96 15.18 -16.32
CA PRO A 10 2.35 14.73 -16.27
C PRO A 10 3.21 15.61 -15.34
N GLY A 11 4.02 14.98 -14.49
CA GLY A 11 4.79 15.65 -13.42
C GLY A 11 3.98 16.01 -12.17
N GLY A 12 2.64 15.91 -12.21
CA GLY A 12 1.77 16.13 -11.06
C GLY A 12 2.05 15.10 -9.95
N ARG A 13 1.91 15.52 -8.70
CA ARG A 13 2.23 14.69 -7.53
C ARG A 13 0.98 14.40 -6.71
N PHE A 14 0.82 13.14 -6.34
CA PHE A 14 -0.08 12.74 -5.27
C PHE A 14 0.76 12.46 -4.02
N VAL A 15 0.35 13.03 -2.89
CA VAL A 15 1.00 12.80 -1.59
C VAL A 15 -0.01 12.12 -0.67
N SER A 16 0.37 10.96 -0.14
CA SER A 16 -0.42 10.24 0.86
C SER A 16 0.36 10.18 2.16
N VAL A 17 -0.25 10.66 3.24
CA VAL A 17 0.28 10.53 4.61
C VAL A 17 -0.62 9.58 5.39
N THR A 18 -0.06 8.59 6.07
CA THR A 18 -0.85 7.61 6.82
C THR A 18 -0.04 6.95 7.93
N PHE A 19 -0.73 6.44 8.95
CA PHE A 19 -0.18 5.51 9.95
C PHE A 19 -0.22 4.05 9.49
N ALA A 20 -0.86 3.76 8.37
CA ALA A 20 -1.02 2.39 7.91
C ALA A 20 0.33 1.79 7.51
N GLN A 21 0.57 0.56 7.98
CA GLN A 21 1.81 -0.17 7.73
C GLN A 21 2.17 -0.21 6.24
N PRO A 22 3.44 0.04 5.87
CA PRO A 22 3.86 0.13 4.47
C PRO A 22 3.57 -1.09 3.63
N LEU A 23 3.67 -2.27 4.26
CA LEU A 23 3.45 -3.55 3.59
C LEU A 23 2.05 -3.67 2.98
N PHE A 24 1.04 -3.05 3.60
CA PHE A 24 -0.32 -3.03 3.07
C PHE A 24 -0.56 -1.83 2.19
N ARG A 25 -0.11 -0.65 2.63
CA ARG A 25 -0.43 0.60 1.95
C ARG A 25 0.23 0.69 0.58
N LYS A 26 1.50 0.28 0.46
CA LYS A 26 2.26 0.39 -0.80
C LYS A 26 1.67 -0.47 -1.92
N ARG A 27 1.07 -1.62 -1.58
CA ARG A 27 0.35 -2.50 -2.54
C ARG A 27 -0.77 -1.79 -3.28
N LEU A 28 -1.41 -0.79 -2.67
CA LEU A 28 -2.48 0.00 -3.30
C LEU A 28 -1.95 1.04 -4.32
N TYR A 29 -0.67 1.40 -4.21
CA TYR A 29 -0.01 2.41 -5.03
C TYR A 29 0.83 1.80 -6.16
N ALA A 30 1.46 0.64 -5.90
CA ALA A 30 2.35 -0.06 -6.82
C ALA A 30 1.56 -0.79 -7.92
N ARG A 31 0.97 0.00 -8.83
CA ARG A 31 0.39 -0.50 -10.07
C ARG A 31 0.86 0.31 -11.27
N ALA A 32 1.39 -0.37 -12.29
CA ALA A 32 1.85 0.24 -13.53
C ALA A 32 0.72 0.99 -14.26
N GLU A 33 -0.54 0.56 -14.08
CA GLU A 33 -1.72 1.22 -14.65
C GLU A 33 -1.85 2.70 -14.23
N TYR A 34 -1.29 3.08 -13.07
CA TYR A 34 -1.35 4.45 -12.59
C TYR A 34 -0.31 5.36 -13.24
N ASN A 35 0.73 4.79 -13.89
CA ASN A 35 1.81 5.50 -14.55
C ASN A 35 2.41 6.60 -13.65
N TRP A 36 2.91 6.19 -12.48
CA TRP A 36 3.64 7.05 -11.56
C TRP A 36 4.81 6.30 -10.93
N SER A 37 5.80 7.05 -10.44
CA SER A 37 6.79 6.51 -9.49
C SER A 37 6.24 6.52 -8.07
N ILE A 38 6.93 5.86 -7.13
CA ILE A 38 6.59 5.89 -5.71
C ILE A 38 7.86 6.15 -4.92
N LYS A 39 7.86 7.18 -4.07
CA LYS A 39 8.88 7.40 -3.04
C LYS A 39 8.21 7.31 -1.67
N GLN A 40 8.84 6.58 -0.76
CA GLN A 40 8.36 6.40 0.61
C GLN A 40 9.34 7.07 1.58
N TYR A 41 8.77 7.74 2.58
CA TYR A 41 9.48 8.34 3.69
C TYR A 41 8.77 7.97 4.99
N SER A 42 9.49 7.94 6.09
CA SER A 42 8.92 7.94 7.44
C SER A 42 9.09 9.32 8.08
N TYR A 43 8.14 9.69 8.92
CA TYR A 43 8.12 10.98 9.62
C TYR A 43 7.53 10.82 11.02
N GLY A 44 8.15 11.45 12.02
CA GLY A 44 7.70 11.45 13.41
C GLY A 44 8.68 10.77 14.35
N GLU A 45 8.72 11.23 15.60
CA GLU A 45 9.50 10.65 16.70
C GLU A 45 8.49 10.14 17.73
N GLY A 46 8.45 8.82 17.96
CA GLY A 46 7.48 8.15 18.83
C GLY A 46 6.19 7.66 18.13
N PHE A 47 5.66 8.39 17.15
CA PHE A 47 4.55 7.95 16.28
C PHE A 47 4.96 8.04 14.81
N GLU A 48 5.20 6.89 14.18
CA GLU A 48 5.69 6.84 12.80
C GLU A 48 4.55 7.02 11.79
N TYR A 49 4.61 8.11 11.03
CA TYR A 49 3.82 8.32 9.82
C TYR A 49 4.61 7.87 8.60
N PHE A 50 3.91 7.28 7.65
CA PHE A 50 4.45 6.93 6.34
C PHE A 50 3.93 7.92 5.29
N VAL A 51 4.87 8.54 4.59
CA VAL A 51 4.61 9.51 3.54
C VAL A 51 4.97 8.89 2.20
N TYR A 52 4.01 8.87 1.29
CA TYR A 52 4.19 8.40 -0.09
C TYR A 52 4.06 9.57 -1.03
N VAL A 53 5.05 9.76 -1.88
CA VAL A 53 5.05 10.74 -2.97
C VAL A 53 5.01 9.97 -4.28
N MET A 54 3.91 10.13 -5.02
CA MET A 54 3.72 9.50 -6.33
C MET A 54 3.76 10.57 -7.43
N THR A 55 4.72 10.46 -8.35
CA THR A 55 4.90 11.44 -9.43
C THR A 55 4.39 10.87 -10.74
N LYS A 56 3.36 11.52 -11.33
CA LYS A 56 2.74 11.09 -12.58
C LYS A 56 3.71 11.19 -13.76
N GLY A 57 3.73 10.16 -14.60
CA GLY A 57 4.56 10.08 -15.81
C GLY A 57 5.96 9.52 -15.57
N GLU A 58 6.32 9.24 -14.33
CA GLU A 58 7.52 8.46 -13.99
C GLU A 58 7.16 6.97 -13.88
N GLN A 59 8.14 6.10 -14.12
CA GLN A 59 7.95 4.66 -14.01
C GLN A 59 8.08 4.18 -12.56
N LEU A 60 7.47 3.04 -12.26
CA LEU A 60 7.71 2.33 -11.01
C LEU A 60 9.18 1.91 -10.90
N SER A 61 9.67 1.83 -9.66
CA SER A 61 10.96 1.19 -9.39
C SER A 61 10.89 -0.32 -9.73
N PRO A 62 12.01 -0.99 -10.02
CA PRO A 62 12.03 -2.43 -10.22
C PRO A 62 11.38 -3.19 -9.04
N GLN A 63 11.64 -2.74 -7.82
CA GLN A 63 11.08 -3.35 -6.61
C GLN A 63 9.55 -3.21 -6.54
N ASP A 64 9.00 -2.08 -6.97
CA ASP A 64 7.56 -1.85 -6.99
C ASP A 64 6.87 -2.58 -8.15
N ALA A 65 7.55 -2.70 -9.28
CA ALA A 65 7.07 -3.51 -10.41
C ALA A 65 7.04 -5.01 -10.05
N ASP A 66 8.05 -5.50 -9.32
CA ASP A 66 8.06 -6.89 -8.83
C ASP A 66 7.00 -7.11 -7.75
N LEU A 67 6.72 -6.11 -6.91
CA LEU A 67 5.58 -6.16 -5.98
C LEU A 67 4.26 -6.28 -6.74
N GLU A 68 4.04 -5.50 -7.80
CA GLU A 68 2.84 -5.61 -8.64
C GLU A 68 2.70 -7.01 -9.24
N LYS A 69 3.78 -7.58 -9.80
CA LYS A 69 3.78 -8.94 -10.37
C LYS A 69 3.36 -9.98 -9.33
N LYS A 70 3.94 -9.93 -8.13
CA LYS A 70 3.60 -10.84 -7.03
C LYS A 70 2.11 -10.75 -6.67
N LEU A 71 1.55 -9.54 -6.59
CA LEU A 71 0.13 -9.35 -6.29
C LEU A 71 -0.77 -9.92 -7.39
N ILE A 72 -0.38 -9.78 -8.65
CA ILE A 72 -1.13 -10.35 -9.78
C ILE A 72 -1.06 -11.89 -9.76
N GLU A 73 0.10 -12.47 -9.43
CA GLU A 73 0.29 -13.91 -9.29
C GLU A 73 -0.55 -14.48 -8.13
N GLU A 74 -0.50 -13.84 -6.96
CA GLU A 74 -1.32 -14.19 -5.78
C GLU A 74 -2.82 -14.22 -6.15
N MET A 75 -3.31 -13.20 -6.86
CA MET A 75 -4.71 -13.12 -7.31
C MET A 75 -5.09 -14.21 -8.32
N LYS A 76 -4.13 -14.72 -9.12
CA LYS A 76 -4.37 -15.79 -10.10
C LYS A 76 -4.36 -17.17 -9.45
N SER A 77 -3.58 -17.36 -8.38
CA SER A 77 -3.44 -18.66 -7.70
C SER A 77 -4.59 -19.00 -6.74
N GLU A 78 -5.33 -18.01 -6.21
CA GLU A 78 -6.46 -18.24 -5.30
C GLU A 78 -7.79 -17.76 -5.90
N PRO A 79 -8.51 -18.58 -6.70
CA PRO A 79 -9.89 -18.29 -7.06
C PRO A 79 -10.81 -18.60 -5.86
N GLY A 80 -10.86 -17.71 -4.86
CA GLY A 80 -11.84 -17.86 -3.77
C GLY A 80 -11.60 -17.12 -2.46
N ARG A 81 -10.46 -16.45 -2.23
CA ARG A 81 -10.24 -15.78 -0.95
C ARG A 81 -10.79 -14.35 -1.00
N THR A 82 -12.02 -14.17 -0.53
CA THR A 82 -12.49 -12.88 -0.01
C THR A 82 -11.45 -12.34 0.98
N PRO A 83 -11.17 -11.02 1.04
CA PRO A 83 -10.45 -10.46 2.17
C PRO A 83 -11.42 -10.49 3.35
N ALA A 84 -11.64 -11.68 3.91
CA ALA A 84 -12.16 -11.79 5.25
C ALA A 84 -11.14 -11.05 6.12
N THR A 85 -11.60 -10.01 6.81
CA THR A 85 -11.04 -9.62 8.08
C THR A 85 -10.70 -10.92 8.82
N GLN A 86 -9.42 -11.26 8.93
CA GLN A 86 -8.98 -12.26 9.89
C GLN A 86 -9.04 -11.58 11.26
N GLN A 87 -10.26 -11.25 11.69
CA GLN A 87 -10.65 -11.45 13.06
C GLN A 87 -11.00 -12.93 13.09
N GLU A 88 -9.97 -13.77 13.13
CA GLU A 88 -10.18 -15.04 13.81
C GLU A 88 -10.52 -14.63 15.24
N ASP A 89 -11.73 -14.97 15.65
CA ASP A 89 -12.27 -14.95 17.02
C ASP A 89 -11.33 -15.73 17.95
N ASN A 90 -10.15 -15.19 18.21
CA ASN A 90 -9.28 -15.61 19.27
C ASN A 90 -9.15 -14.46 20.26
N GLU A 91 -10.26 -14.25 20.98
CA GLU A 91 -10.38 -13.38 22.14
C GLU A 91 -9.49 -13.85 23.33
N ASP A 92 -8.58 -14.82 23.14
CA ASP A 92 -7.63 -15.25 24.19
C ASP A 92 -6.47 -14.25 24.41
N PHE A 93 -6.26 -13.27 23.52
CA PHE A 93 -5.19 -12.27 23.73
C PHE A 93 -5.53 -11.27 24.84
N LEU A 94 -6.81 -11.05 25.14
CA LEU A 94 -7.24 -10.12 26.19
C LEU A 94 -7.20 -10.73 27.59
N SER A 95 -7.11 -12.06 27.72
CA SER A 95 -7.17 -12.73 29.02
C SER A 95 -5.86 -12.80 29.80
N ASN A 96 -4.74 -12.37 29.21
CA ASN A 96 -3.40 -12.45 29.84
C ASN A 96 -2.79 -11.08 30.15
N ILE A 97 -3.58 -10.00 30.15
CA ILE A 97 -3.15 -8.73 30.74
C ILE A 97 -3.39 -8.83 32.24
N ASP A 98 -2.40 -9.35 32.96
CA ASP A 98 -2.35 -9.23 34.42
C ASP A 98 -2.28 -7.72 34.78
N LEU A 99 -3.22 -7.28 35.62
CA LEU A 99 -3.24 -5.96 36.26
C LEU A 99 -2.58 -6.02 37.64
#